data_AF-A0A564PZR8-F1
#
_entry.id   AF-A0A564PZR8-F1
#
_cell.length_a   1.000
_cell.length_b   1.000
_cell.length_c   1.000
_cell.angle_alpha   90.00
_cell.angle_beta   90.00
_cell.angle_gamma   90.00
#
_symmetry.space_group_name_H-M   'P 1'
#
loop_
_entity.id
_entity.type
_entity.pdbx_description
1 polymer ?
#
loop_
_entity_poly.entity_id
_entity_poly.type
_entity_poly.pdbx_seq_one_letter_code
_entity_poly.pdbx_strand_id
1 'polypeptide(L)'
;MTHKRYADKIVEWIREIVKDAGAEGVVVGMSGGIDSAVTSVLCKKAVQNTLGLILPIYSREEDKKDAISVAEQFKIDYKVIDLSSIFDELCRSIGERISESDLRGNMASSNLKPRLRMITLYYFANKNNYLVAGTSNKSELAIGYFTKYGDSGADFEPLGDFYKTEVYDLARNLEIPRKIIDKAPSAGLWSGQTDEEEVGISYKELDGILYGLEHKERFTDTKKVEYVKELVKRSEHKRRALPTFKKL
;
A
#
# COMPACT_ATOMS: atom_id res chain seq x y z
N MET A 1 9.32 15.15 -17.62
CA MET A 1 7.93 15.65 -17.49
C MET A 1 7.72 16.00 -16.03
N THR A 2 7.14 17.16 -15.69
CA THR A 2 6.98 17.55 -14.28
C THR A 2 5.97 16.64 -13.57
N HIS A 3 6.31 16.11 -12.41
CA HIS A 3 5.46 15.21 -11.60
C HIS A 3 4.08 15.80 -11.27
N LYS A 4 3.95 17.14 -11.25
CA LYS A 4 2.65 17.84 -11.20
C LYS A 4 1.67 17.38 -12.30
N ARG A 5 2.14 17.19 -13.54
CA ARG A 5 1.31 16.73 -14.65
C ARG A 5 0.83 15.29 -14.46
N TYR A 6 1.58 14.45 -13.74
CA TYR A 6 1.14 13.09 -13.44
C TYR A 6 0.06 13.07 -12.37
N ALA A 7 0.16 13.89 -11.31
CA ALA A 7 -0.89 13.99 -10.30
C ALA A 7 -2.26 14.35 -10.92
N ASP A 8 -2.31 15.35 -11.81
CA ASP A 8 -3.55 15.73 -12.49
C ASP A 8 -4.12 14.61 -13.38
N LYS A 9 -3.24 13.85 -14.05
CA LYS A 9 -3.65 12.68 -14.86
C LYS A 9 -4.20 11.55 -13.99
N ILE A 10 -3.57 11.26 -12.86
CA ILE A 10 -4.06 10.24 -11.92
C ILE A 10 -5.42 10.65 -11.37
N VAL A 11 -5.59 11.94 -11.04
CA VAL A 11 -6.87 12.48 -10.56
C VAL A 11 -7.98 12.28 -11.59
N GLU A 12 -7.74 12.56 -12.87
CA GLU A 12 -8.72 12.30 -13.92
C GLU A 12 -9.02 10.81 -14.06
N TRP A 13 -7.97 9.99 -14.10
CA TRP A 13 -8.12 8.53 -14.20
C TRP A 13 -8.93 7.94 -13.03
N ILE A 14 -8.72 8.38 -11.79
CA ILE A 14 -9.55 7.95 -10.65
C ILE A 14 -11.01 8.34 -10.85
N ARG A 15 -11.28 9.54 -11.38
CA ARG A 15 -12.66 10.00 -11.63
C ARG A 15 -13.35 9.12 -12.67
N GLU A 16 -12.65 8.74 -13.73
CA GLU A 16 -13.13 7.81 -14.76
C GLU A 16 -13.43 6.42 -14.15
N ILE A 17 -12.50 5.86 -13.37
CA ILE A 17 -12.68 4.56 -12.70
C ILE A 17 -13.95 4.54 -11.82
N VAL A 18 -14.14 5.58 -10.98
CA VAL A 18 -15.30 5.66 -10.09
C VAL A 18 -16.60 5.80 -10.89
N LYS A 19 -16.59 6.63 -11.95
CA LYS A 19 -17.75 6.85 -12.82
C LYS A 19 -18.14 5.59 -13.57
N ASP A 20 -17.17 4.89 -14.17
CA ASP A 20 -17.41 3.69 -14.98
C ASP A 20 -17.93 2.52 -14.12
N ALA A 21 -17.53 2.46 -12.85
CA ALA A 21 -18.05 1.50 -11.89
C ALA A 21 -19.46 1.86 -11.35
N GLY A 22 -19.96 3.07 -11.59
CA GLY A 22 -21.19 3.57 -10.96
C GLY A 22 -21.07 3.69 -9.43
N ALA A 23 -19.86 3.94 -8.93
CA ALA A 23 -19.59 4.07 -7.51
C ALA A 23 -19.80 5.53 -7.05
N GLU A 24 -20.19 5.68 -5.78
CA GLU A 24 -20.49 6.98 -5.16
C GLU A 24 -19.25 7.63 -4.52
N GLY A 25 -18.10 6.93 -4.49
CA GLY A 25 -16.90 7.43 -3.83
C GLY A 25 -15.79 6.38 -3.68
N VAL A 26 -14.81 6.69 -2.84
CA VAL A 26 -13.62 5.87 -2.60
C VAL A 26 -13.38 5.68 -1.10
N VAL A 27 -12.95 4.49 -0.71
CA VAL A 27 -12.36 4.22 0.60
C VAL A 27 -10.87 3.92 0.45
N VAL A 28 -10.04 4.43 1.36
CA VAL A 28 -8.58 4.26 1.34
C VAL A 28 -8.07 3.95 2.74
N GLY A 29 -7.17 2.96 2.86
CA GLY A 29 -6.48 2.68 4.12
C GLY A 29 -5.38 3.72 4.35
N MET A 30 -5.45 4.46 5.46
CA MET A 30 -4.46 5.49 5.83
C MET A 30 -3.55 4.97 6.94
N SER A 31 -2.34 4.53 6.56
CA SER A 31 -1.36 3.94 7.49
C SER A 31 -0.46 4.96 8.17
N GLY A 32 -0.44 6.20 7.70
CA GLY A 32 0.55 7.21 8.11
C GLY A 32 1.86 7.13 7.32
N GLY A 33 1.97 6.19 6.37
CA GLY A 33 3.06 6.10 5.40
C GLY A 33 2.83 6.96 4.16
N ILE A 34 3.87 7.11 3.35
CA ILE A 34 3.86 7.99 2.18
C ILE A 34 2.87 7.55 1.09
N ASP A 35 2.76 6.26 0.79
CA ASP A 35 1.95 5.77 -0.33
C ASP A 35 0.46 5.97 -0.07
N SER A 36 0.00 5.67 1.15
CA SER A 36 -1.38 5.93 1.56
C SER A 36 -1.69 7.43 1.68
N ALA A 37 -0.72 8.25 2.10
CA ALA A 37 -0.88 9.71 2.12
C ALA A 37 -1.06 10.28 0.71
N VAL A 38 -0.20 9.88 -0.25
CA VAL A 38 -0.33 10.30 -1.65
C VAL A 38 -1.65 9.81 -2.25
N THR A 39 -1.97 8.53 -2.07
CA THR A 39 -3.19 7.92 -2.62
C THR A 39 -4.44 8.60 -2.10
N SER A 40 -4.53 8.85 -0.78
CA SER A 40 -5.70 9.49 -0.17
C SER A 40 -5.91 10.92 -0.66
N VAL A 41 -4.84 11.69 -0.85
CA VAL A 41 -4.91 13.06 -1.40
C VAL A 41 -5.31 13.06 -2.88
N LEU A 42 -4.80 12.12 -3.68
CA LEU A 42 -5.20 11.95 -5.08
C LEU A 42 -6.69 11.59 -5.18
N CYS A 43 -7.18 10.65 -4.37
CA CYS A 43 -8.59 10.28 -4.31
C CYS A 43 -9.47 11.47 -3.92
N LYS A 44 -9.08 12.22 -2.88
CA LYS A 44 -9.83 13.41 -2.44
C LYS A 44 -9.90 14.51 -3.50
N LYS A 45 -8.86 14.66 -4.30
CA LYS A 45 -8.85 15.59 -5.44
C LYS A 45 -9.72 15.09 -6.61
N ALA A 46 -9.87 13.78 -6.77
CA ALA A 46 -10.65 13.18 -7.84
C ALA A 46 -12.17 13.19 -7.57
N VAL A 47 -12.55 12.83 -6.35
CA VAL A 47 -13.96 12.65 -5.95
C VAL A 47 -14.28 13.32 -4.62
N GLN A 48 -15.50 13.84 -4.50
CA GLN A 48 -15.97 14.51 -3.29
C GLN A 48 -16.00 13.56 -2.08
N ASN A 49 -16.52 12.36 -2.31
CA ASN A 49 -16.74 11.31 -1.33
C ASN A 49 -15.50 10.42 -1.21
N THR A 50 -14.62 10.76 -0.28
CA THR A 50 -13.42 9.97 0.04
C THR A 50 -13.40 9.70 1.54
N LEU A 51 -13.36 8.42 1.92
CA LEU A 51 -13.28 7.97 3.30
C LEU A 51 -11.90 7.32 3.58
N GLY A 52 -11.12 7.96 4.45
CA GLY A 52 -9.91 7.39 5.02
C GLY A 52 -10.20 6.47 6.21
N LEU A 53 -9.68 5.26 6.21
CA LEU A 53 -9.74 4.37 7.37
C LEU A 53 -8.35 4.19 7.97
N ILE A 54 -8.22 4.56 9.24
CA ILE A 54 -7.00 4.38 10.04
C ILE A 54 -7.21 3.15 10.92
N LEU A 55 -6.51 2.08 10.58
CA LEU A 55 -6.79 0.72 11.08
C LEU A 55 -5.60 0.13 11.84
N PRO A 56 -5.27 0.66 13.04
CA PRO A 56 -4.15 0.17 13.82
C PRO A 56 -4.40 -1.26 14.31
N ILE A 57 -3.33 -2.05 14.28
CA ILE A 57 -3.21 -3.35 14.96
C ILE A 57 -1.80 -3.38 15.51
N TYR A 58 -1.62 -3.22 16.83
CA TYR A 58 -0.29 -3.08 17.44
C TYR A 58 0.61 -2.10 16.65
N SER A 59 0.05 -0.94 16.31
CA SER A 59 0.70 0.05 15.45
C SER A 59 1.19 1.22 16.30
N ARG A 60 2.22 1.94 15.83
CA ARG A 60 2.75 3.08 16.57
C ARG A 60 1.71 4.19 16.62
N GLU A 61 1.59 4.82 17.78
CA GLU A 61 0.69 5.98 17.96
C GLU A 61 1.07 7.16 17.04
N GLU A 62 2.35 7.28 16.68
CA GLU A 62 2.84 8.27 15.74
C GLU A 62 2.29 8.06 14.31
N ASP A 63 2.21 6.82 13.82
CA ASP A 63 1.66 6.52 12.51
C ASP A 63 0.17 6.90 12.43
N LYS A 64 -0.57 6.67 13.52
CA LYS A 64 -1.96 7.12 13.67
C LYS A 64 -2.06 8.65 13.59
N LYS A 65 -1.21 9.37 14.33
CA LYS A 65 -1.18 10.85 14.33
C LYS A 65 -0.79 11.41 12.96
N ASP A 66 0.14 10.76 12.26
CA ASP A 66 0.53 11.13 10.91
C ASP A 66 -0.64 10.97 9.93
N ALA A 67 -1.33 9.83 9.95
CA ALA A 67 -2.51 9.60 9.14
C ALA A 67 -3.63 10.62 9.39
N ILE A 68 -3.91 10.92 10.67
CA ILE A 68 -4.88 11.97 11.05
C ILE A 68 -4.44 13.34 10.50
N SER A 69 -3.16 13.69 10.65
CA SER A 69 -2.67 14.99 10.17
C SER A 69 -2.82 15.18 8.65
N VAL A 70 -2.65 14.11 7.87
CA VAL A 70 -2.95 14.14 6.42
C VAL A 70 -4.44 14.33 6.19
N ALA A 71 -5.28 13.55 6.87
CA ALA A 71 -6.73 13.64 6.69
C ALA A 71 -7.25 15.05 7.01
N GLU A 72 -6.79 15.64 8.11
CA GLU A 72 -7.16 17.00 8.53
C GLU A 72 -6.65 18.07 7.56
N GLN A 73 -5.37 18.02 7.17
CA GLN A 73 -4.77 18.98 6.24
C GLN A 73 -5.50 19.02 4.90
N PHE A 74 -5.89 17.85 4.38
CA PHE A 74 -6.51 17.71 3.06
C PHE A 74 -8.04 17.55 3.10
N LYS A 75 -8.66 17.70 4.28
CA LYS A 75 -10.12 17.62 4.49
C LYS A 75 -10.72 16.30 3.97
N ILE A 76 -10.04 15.19 4.29
CA ILE A 76 -10.48 13.83 3.99
C ILE A 76 -11.30 13.36 5.18
N ASP A 77 -12.53 12.89 4.95
CA ASP A 77 -13.32 12.29 6.01
C ASP A 77 -12.63 11.01 6.47
N TYR A 78 -12.51 10.78 7.78
CA TYR A 78 -11.80 9.62 8.28
C TYR A 78 -12.45 8.96 9.49
N LYS A 79 -12.09 7.69 9.70
CA LYS A 79 -12.43 6.92 10.91
C LYS A 79 -11.20 6.18 11.43
N VAL A 80 -11.08 6.16 12.75
CA VAL A 80 -10.09 5.34 13.44
C VAL A 80 -10.81 4.13 14.02
N ILE A 81 -10.36 2.92 13.66
CA ILE A 81 -10.92 1.66 14.15
C ILE A 81 -9.76 0.75 14.56
N ASP A 82 -9.57 0.59 15.86
CA ASP A 82 -8.56 -0.33 16.39
C ASP A 82 -9.03 -1.78 16.19
N LEU A 83 -8.23 -2.56 15.46
CA LEU A 83 -8.53 -3.94 15.13
C LEU A 83 -7.72 -4.94 15.98
N SER A 84 -6.99 -4.48 16.99
CA SER A 84 -6.11 -5.33 17.81
C SER A 84 -6.88 -6.42 18.54
N SER A 85 -8.06 -6.11 19.11
CA SER A 85 -8.89 -7.12 19.79
C SER A 85 -9.42 -8.21 18.84
N ILE A 86 -9.78 -7.84 17.61
CA ILE A 86 -10.22 -8.78 16.57
C ILE A 86 -9.05 -9.65 16.10
N PHE A 87 -7.87 -9.06 15.95
CA PHE A 87 -6.64 -9.80 15.66
C PHE A 87 -6.35 -10.84 16.75
N ASP A 88 -6.44 -10.47 18.02
CA ASP A 88 -6.19 -11.36 19.15
C ASP A 88 -7.19 -12.51 19.21
N GLU A 89 -8.47 -12.21 18.99
CA GLU A 89 -9.52 -13.23 18.98
C GLU A 89 -9.34 -14.22 17.83
N LEU A 90 -8.95 -13.73 16.64
CA LEU A 90 -8.63 -14.59 15.52
C LEU A 90 -7.44 -15.50 15.84
N CYS A 91 -6.36 -14.95 16.37
CA CYS A 91 -5.17 -15.72 16.78
C CYS A 91 -5.54 -16.81 17.80
N ARG A 92 -6.32 -16.45 18.83
CA ARG A 92 -6.81 -17.38 19.84
C ARG A 92 -7.66 -18.49 19.22
N SER A 93 -8.56 -18.15 18.31
CA SER A 93 -9.47 -19.11 17.65
C SER A 93 -8.74 -20.12 16.79
N ILE A 94 -7.58 -19.77 16.20
CA ILE A 94 -6.74 -20.70 15.43
C ILE A 94 -5.72 -21.46 16.30
N GLY A 95 -5.77 -21.30 17.63
CA GLY A 95 -4.89 -21.99 18.57
C GLY A 95 -3.53 -21.34 18.80
N GLU A 96 -3.34 -20.11 18.32
CA GLU A 96 -2.10 -19.36 18.46
C GLU A 96 -2.18 -18.36 19.63
N ARG A 97 -1.09 -18.21 20.38
CA ARG A 97 -0.93 -17.14 21.38
C ARG A 97 0.13 -16.18 20.90
N ILE A 98 -0.29 -15.24 20.05
CA ILE A 98 0.60 -14.27 19.43
C ILE A 98 0.54 -12.97 20.23
N SER A 99 1.68 -12.55 20.77
CA SER A 99 1.91 -11.20 21.25
C SER A 99 2.54 -10.33 20.15
N GLU A 100 2.61 -9.01 20.35
CA GLU A 100 3.29 -8.10 19.42
C GLU A 100 4.73 -8.52 19.14
N SER A 101 5.46 -9.03 20.14
CA SER A 101 6.85 -9.50 19.96
C SER A 101 6.98 -10.73 19.09
N ASP A 102 5.93 -11.56 19.00
CA ASP A 102 5.93 -12.79 18.20
C ASP A 102 5.69 -12.53 16.72
N LEU A 103 5.28 -11.31 16.35
CA LEU A 103 5.05 -10.93 14.95
C LEU A 103 6.35 -10.89 14.15
N ARG A 104 7.48 -10.55 14.80
CA ARG A 104 8.78 -10.55 14.13
C ARG A 104 9.22 -11.99 13.87
N GLY A 105 9.29 -12.35 12.59
CA GLY A 105 9.66 -13.71 12.16
C GLY A 105 8.47 -14.66 11.98
N ASN A 106 7.24 -14.23 12.30
CA ASN A 106 6.02 -15.00 12.03
C ASN A 106 5.17 -14.33 10.93
N MET A 107 5.58 -14.51 9.68
CA MET A 107 4.89 -13.90 8.54
C MET A 107 3.45 -14.39 8.36
N ALA A 108 3.10 -15.60 8.82
CA ALA A 108 1.73 -16.08 8.74
C ALA A 108 0.80 -15.18 9.57
N SER A 109 1.21 -14.87 10.80
CA SER A 109 0.51 -13.98 11.73
C SER A 109 0.59 -12.52 11.28
N SER A 110 1.76 -12.03 10.84
CA SER A 110 1.91 -10.66 10.37
C SER A 110 1.00 -10.35 9.18
N ASN A 111 0.79 -11.32 8.28
CA ASN A 111 -0.11 -11.19 7.13
C ASN A 111 -1.60 -11.16 7.52
N LEU A 112 -1.99 -11.55 8.74
CA LEU A 112 -3.39 -11.37 9.20
C LEU A 112 -3.74 -9.88 9.36
N LYS A 113 -2.77 -9.03 9.75
CA LYS A 113 -2.99 -7.59 9.93
C LYS A 113 -3.53 -6.91 8.65
N PRO A 114 -2.84 -6.93 7.50
CA PRO A 114 -3.36 -6.34 6.27
C PRO A 114 -4.63 -7.02 5.75
N ARG A 115 -4.86 -8.31 6.03
CA ARG A 115 -6.12 -8.99 5.68
C ARG A 115 -7.31 -8.48 6.49
N LEU A 116 -7.14 -8.25 7.80
CA LEU A 116 -8.16 -7.64 8.65
C LEU A 116 -8.45 -6.19 8.24
N ARG A 117 -7.42 -5.46 7.80
CA ARG A 117 -7.60 -4.12 7.22
C ARG A 117 -8.41 -4.18 5.92
N MET A 118 -8.07 -5.09 5.01
CA MET A 118 -8.77 -5.30 3.75
C MET A 118 -10.26 -5.59 3.94
N ILE A 119 -10.64 -6.52 4.81
CA ILE A 119 -12.06 -6.83 5.05
C ILE A 119 -12.82 -5.61 5.62
N THR A 120 -12.14 -4.78 6.42
CA THR A 120 -12.72 -3.56 6.99
C THR A 120 -12.92 -2.50 5.91
N LEU A 121 -11.94 -2.32 5.01
CA LEU A 121 -12.06 -1.44 3.85
C LEU A 121 -13.26 -1.84 2.98
N TYR A 122 -13.35 -3.11 2.60
CA TYR A 122 -14.46 -3.60 1.77
C TYR A 122 -15.81 -3.54 2.47
N TYR A 123 -15.88 -3.67 3.80
CA TYR A 123 -17.13 -3.42 4.53
C TYR A 123 -17.65 -2.01 4.30
N PHE A 124 -16.78 -0.99 4.44
CA PHE A 124 -17.17 0.40 4.20
C PHE A 124 -17.40 0.71 2.72
N ALA A 125 -16.64 0.07 1.83
CA ALA A 125 -16.85 0.15 0.38
C ALA A 125 -18.27 -0.28 0.03
N ASN A 126 -18.64 -1.50 0.42
CA ASN A 126 -19.98 -2.06 0.16
C ASN A 126 -21.09 -1.26 0.82
N LYS A 127 -20.88 -0.81 2.06
CA LYS A 127 -21.88 -0.04 2.81
C LYS A 127 -22.23 1.29 2.11
N ASN A 128 -21.25 1.93 1.48
CA ASN A 128 -21.39 3.26 0.91
C ASN A 128 -21.47 3.27 -0.62
N ASN A 129 -21.47 2.11 -1.28
CA ASN A 129 -21.26 1.99 -2.74
C ASN A 129 -19.96 2.68 -3.21
N TYR A 130 -18.85 2.49 -2.49
CA TYR A 130 -17.54 3.03 -2.84
C TYR A 130 -16.62 1.94 -3.41
N LEU A 131 -15.54 2.36 -4.06
CA LEU A 131 -14.42 1.49 -4.44
C LEU A 131 -13.28 1.56 -3.42
N VAL A 132 -12.51 0.49 -3.28
CA VAL A 132 -11.28 0.45 -2.48
C VAL A 132 -10.09 0.87 -3.33
N ALA A 133 -9.43 1.98 -2.96
CA ALA A 133 -8.16 2.38 -3.54
C ALA A 133 -7.00 1.68 -2.83
N GLY A 134 -6.23 0.91 -3.59
CA GLY A 134 -4.97 0.34 -3.15
C GLY A 134 -3.85 1.38 -3.13
N THR A 135 -2.79 1.08 -2.40
CA THR A 135 -1.66 2.00 -2.19
C THR A 135 -0.33 1.41 -2.63
N SER A 136 -0.33 0.26 -3.32
CA SER A 136 0.90 -0.41 -3.70
C SER A 136 1.55 0.32 -4.87
N ASN A 137 2.84 0.63 -4.74
CA ASN A 137 3.62 1.24 -5.82
C ASN A 137 4.28 0.17 -6.73
N LYS A 138 4.80 0.58 -7.89
CA LYS A 138 5.42 -0.32 -8.88
C LYS A 138 6.55 -1.14 -8.27
N SER A 139 7.34 -0.55 -7.37
CA SER A 139 8.47 -1.22 -6.72
C SER A 139 7.98 -2.37 -5.84
N GLU A 140 7.02 -2.12 -4.95
CA GLU A 140 6.39 -3.12 -4.08
C GLU A 140 5.71 -4.22 -4.89
N LEU A 141 4.94 -3.83 -5.93
CA LEU A 141 4.25 -4.77 -6.79
C LEU A 141 5.25 -5.71 -7.48
N ALA A 142 6.30 -5.15 -8.09
CA ALA A 142 7.29 -5.90 -8.87
C ALA A 142 7.95 -7.03 -8.07
N ILE A 143 8.35 -6.77 -6.83
CA ILE A 143 8.97 -7.78 -5.96
C ILE A 143 7.96 -8.56 -5.10
N GLY A 144 6.68 -8.19 -5.17
CA GLY A 144 5.60 -8.80 -4.40
C GLY A 144 5.69 -8.53 -2.90
N TYR A 145 6.19 -7.35 -2.54
CA TYR A 145 6.30 -6.87 -1.16
C TYR A 145 4.96 -6.27 -0.71
N PHE A 146 3.96 -7.16 -0.66
CA PHE A 146 2.61 -6.90 -0.22
C PHE A 146 1.98 -8.22 0.22
N THR A 147 0.91 -8.16 1.01
CA THR A 147 0.14 -9.35 1.39
C THR A 147 -0.91 -9.64 0.33
N LYS A 148 -0.84 -10.83 -0.28
CA LYS A 148 -1.85 -11.28 -1.25
C LYS A 148 -3.21 -11.36 -0.55
N TYR A 149 -4.21 -10.67 -1.10
CA TYR A 149 -5.55 -10.51 -0.49
C TYR A 149 -5.52 -9.82 0.89
N GLY A 150 -4.49 -9.03 1.15
CA GLY A 150 -4.41 -8.08 2.25
C GLY A 150 -4.44 -6.67 1.69
N ASP A 151 -3.34 -5.94 1.84
CA ASP A 151 -3.15 -4.59 1.29
C ASP A 151 -3.28 -4.54 -0.24
N SER A 152 -2.99 -5.63 -0.95
CA SER A 152 -3.25 -5.77 -2.41
C SER A 152 -4.70 -6.09 -2.78
N GLY A 153 -5.58 -6.30 -1.80
CA GLY A 153 -7.01 -6.46 -2.04
C GLY A 153 -7.63 -5.08 -2.24
N ALA A 154 -7.65 -4.62 -3.48
CA ALA A 154 -8.19 -3.33 -3.88
C ALA A 154 -8.87 -3.42 -5.25
N ASP A 155 -9.69 -2.43 -5.58
CA ASP A 155 -10.38 -2.35 -6.87
C ASP A 155 -9.52 -1.66 -7.93
N PHE A 156 -8.62 -0.76 -7.51
CA PHE A 156 -7.65 -0.08 -8.39
C PHE A 156 -6.42 0.40 -7.61
N GLU A 157 -5.29 0.62 -8.31
CA GLU A 157 -3.98 0.99 -7.73
C GLU A 157 -3.42 2.26 -8.39
N PRO A 158 -3.69 3.47 -7.86
CA PRO A 158 -3.24 4.73 -8.47
C PRO A 158 -1.72 4.88 -8.62
N LEU A 159 -0.96 4.19 -7.78
CA LEU A 159 0.51 4.24 -7.75
C LEU A 159 1.16 3.03 -8.41
N GLY A 160 0.37 2.10 -8.98
CA GLY A 160 0.87 0.81 -9.44
C GLY A 160 1.90 0.85 -10.57
N ASP A 161 2.01 1.98 -11.29
CA ASP A 161 3.03 2.21 -12.32
C ASP A 161 4.07 3.28 -11.93
N PHE A 162 4.10 3.71 -10.67
CA PHE A 162 5.10 4.64 -10.15
C PHE A 162 6.09 3.90 -9.26
N TYR A 163 7.38 4.05 -9.52
CA TYR A 163 8.43 3.58 -8.61
C TYR A 163 8.38 4.35 -7.29
N LYS A 164 8.91 3.77 -6.21
CA LYS A 164 8.93 4.42 -4.89
C LYS A 164 9.57 5.80 -4.93
N THR A 165 10.68 5.93 -5.64
CA THR A 165 11.36 7.22 -5.89
C THR A 165 10.44 8.26 -6.54
N GLU A 166 9.58 7.86 -7.46
CA GLU A 166 8.59 8.74 -8.10
C GLU A 166 7.41 9.06 -7.17
N VAL A 167 7.04 8.14 -6.26
CA VAL A 167 6.06 8.41 -5.19
C VAL A 167 6.57 9.50 -4.26
N TYR A 168 7.86 9.53 -3.92
CA TYR A 168 8.45 10.64 -3.16
C TYR A 168 8.34 11.98 -3.90
N ASP A 169 8.53 11.98 -5.21
CA ASP A 169 8.32 13.18 -6.02
C ASP A 169 6.85 13.62 -6.03
N LEU A 170 5.91 12.69 -6.21
CA LEU A 170 4.48 12.98 -6.13
C LEU A 170 4.12 13.57 -4.75
N ALA A 171 4.61 12.99 -3.67
CA ALA A 171 4.35 13.47 -2.30
C ALA A 171 4.81 14.92 -2.09
N ARG A 172 6.00 15.28 -2.60
CA ARG A 172 6.49 16.66 -2.56
C ARG A 172 5.58 17.61 -3.33
N ASN A 173 5.13 17.20 -4.52
CA ASN A 173 4.25 18.03 -5.36
C ASN A 173 2.83 18.18 -4.78
N LEU A 174 2.36 17.19 -4.03
CA LEU A 174 1.07 17.20 -3.35
C LEU A 174 1.12 17.87 -1.97
N GLU A 175 2.29 18.39 -1.57
CA GLU A 175 2.51 19.07 -0.29
C GLU A 175 2.19 18.17 0.92
N ILE A 176 2.46 16.86 0.79
CA ILE A 176 2.38 15.91 1.90
C ILE A 176 3.35 16.37 3.01
N PRO A 177 2.96 16.31 4.30
CA PRO A 177 3.82 16.72 5.40
C PRO A 177 5.23 16.14 5.31
N ARG A 178 6.24 17.01 5.43
CA ARG A 178 7.65 16.61 5.33
C ARG A 178 8.03 15.48 6.28
N LYS A 179 7.47 15.46 7.50
CA LYS A 179 7.67 14.36 8.47
C LYS A 179 7.28 12.98 7.92
N ILE A 180 6.29 12.90 7.03
CA ILE A 180 5.83 11.64 6.41
C ILE A 180 6.74 11.28 5.23
N ILE A 181 7.19 12.27 4.48
CA ILE A 181 8.14 12.10 3.37
C ILE A 181 9.51 11.62 3.89
N ASP A 182 9.99 12.21 4.98
CA ASP A 182 11.33 11.92 5.53
C ASP A 182 11.34 10.64 6.40
N LYS A 183 10.17 10.06 6.71
CA LYS A 183 10.04 8.82 7.48
C LYS A 183 10.48 7.61 6.66
N ALA A 184 11.22 6.69 7.28
CA ALA A 184 11.58 5.42 6.66
C ALA A 184 10.33 4.60 6.30
N PRO A 185 10.22 4.06 5.07
CA PRO A 185 9.11 3.17 4.70
C PRO A 185 9.03 1.93 5.59
N SER A 186 7.80 1.56 5.93
CA SER A 186 7.51 0.42 6.78
C SER A 186 6.11 -0.11 6.47
N ALA A 187 5.96 -1.43 6.38
CA ALA A 187 4.66 -2.09 6.31
C ALA A 187 3.89 -2.08 7.66
N GLY A 188 4.53 -1.63 8.75
CA GLY A 188 3.92 -1.53 10.08
C GLY A 188 3.45 -2.88 10.64
N LEU A 189 4.15 -3.96 10.30
CA LEU A 189 3.82 -5.33 10.69
C LEU A 189 4.24 -5.62 12.13
N TRP A 190 5.38 -5.08 12.58
CA TRP A 190 5.86 -5.12 13.96
C TRP A 190 6.66 -3.86 14.30
N SER A 191 6.93 -3.64 15.59
CA SER A 191 7.68 -2.47 16.05
C SER A 191 9.13 -2.45 15.51
N GLY A 192 9.53 -1.30 14.95
CA GLY A 192 10.87 -1.08 14.40
C GLY A 192 11.12 -1.66 13.01
N GLN A 193 10.13 -2.25 12.34
CA GLN A 193 10.27 -2.74 10.96
C GLN A 193 10.57 -1.59 9.98
N THR A 194 11.51 -1.81 9.06
CA THR A 194 11.65 -1.01 7.84
C THR A 194 11.69 -1.89 6.59
N ASP A 195 11.21 -1.38 5.47
CA ASP A 195 11.15 -2.15 4.21
C ASP A 195 12.55 -2.48 3.69
N GLU A 196 13.47 -1.52 3.73
CA GLU A 196 14.81 -1.69 3.17
C GLU A 196 15.63 -2.73 3.95
N GLU A 197 15.41 -2.85 5.27
CA GLU A 197 16.03 -3.90 6.08
C GLU A 197 15.42 -5.28 5.79
N GLU A 198 14.10 -5.38 5.61
CA GLU A 198 13.43 -6.65 5.32
C GLU A 198 13.74 -7.17 3.91
N VAL A 199 13.75 -6.27 2.92
CA VAL A 199 14.06 -6.61 1.53
C VAL A 199 15.58 -6.72 1.31
N GLY A 200 16.40 -6.03 2.12
CA GLY A 200 17.86 -6.05 2.03
C GLY A 200 18.44 -5.19 0.89
N ILE A 201 17.65 -4.24 0.38
CA ILE A 201 18.03 -3.31 -0.69
C ILE A 201 17.28 -1.99 -0.51
N SER A 202 17.95 -0.87 -0.79
CA SER A 202 17.29 0.44 -0.76
C SER A 202 16.35 0.62 -1.93
N TYR A 203 15.28 1.42 -1.77
CA TYR A 203 14.35 1.72 -2.86
C TYR A 203 15.04 2.41 -4.04
N LYS A 204 16.02 3.28 -3.78
CA LYS A 204 16.80 3.93 -4.85
C LYS A 204 17.50 2.91 -5.75
N GLU A 205 18.07 1.87 -5.14
CA GLU A 205 18.79 0.83 -5.87
C GLU A 205 17.83 -0.18 -6.52
N LEU A 206 16.76 -0.56 -5.81
CA LEU A 206 15.70 -1.42 -6.33
C LEU A 206 15.06 -0.81 -7.57
N ASP A 207 14.66 0.45 -7.51
CA ASP A 207 14.01 1.17 -8.60
C ASP A 207 14.94 1.26 -9.82
N GLY A 208 16.23 1.55 -9.61
CA GLY A 208 17.23 1.57 -10.68
C GLY A 208 17.39 0.21 -11.36
N ILE A 209 17.41 -0.88 -10.58
CA ILE A 209 17.47 -2.25 -11.14
C ILE A 209 16.19 -2.59 -11.91
N LEU A 210 15.02 -2.32 -11.34
CA LEU A 210 13.73 -2.60 -11.98
C LEU A 210 13.57 -1.81 -13.29
N TYR A 211 13.94 -0.52 -13.27
CA TYR A 211 13.94 0.34 -14.45
C TYR A 211 14.86 -0.23 -15.55
N GLY A 212 16.11 -0.55 -15.20
CA GLY A 212 17.05 -1.12 -16.15
C GLY A 212 16.59 -2.47 -16.72
N LEU A 213 15.89 -3.29 -15.92
CA LEU A 213 15.36 -4.57 -16.39
C LEU A 213 14.24 -4.37 -17.41
N GLU A 214 13.34 -3.42 -17.18
CA GLU A 214 12.26 -3.04 -18.10
C GLU A 214 12.82 -2.49 -19.43
N HIS A 215 13.91 -1.73 -19.35
CA HIS A 215 14.54 -1.07 -20.51
C HIS A 215 15.70 -1.86 -21.14
N LYS A 216 15.94 -3.10 -20.68
CA LYS A 216 17.00 -4.00 -21.18
C LYS A 216 18.40 -3.39 -21.09
N GLU A 217 18.67 -2.64 -20.04
CA GLU A 217 19.98 -2.05 -19.76
C GLU A 217 21.02 -3.10 -19.36
N ARG A 218 22.31 -2.73 -19.48
CA ARG A 218 23.42 -3.57 -19.03
C ARG A 218 23.78 -3.21 -17.59
N PHE A 219 23.90 -4.23 -16.75
CA PHE A 219 24.26 -4.06 -15.35
C PHE A 219 25.71 -4.41 -15.08
N THR A 220 26.36 -3.61 -14.22
CA THR A 220 27.70 -3.88 -13.71
C THR A 220 27.65 -4.77 -12.45
N ASP A 221 26.68 -4.56 -11.57
CA ASP A 221 26.43 -5.42 -10.40
C ASP A 221 25.44 -6.53 -10.74
N THR A 222 25.97 -7.70 -11.08
CA THR A 222 25.14 -8.86 -11.46
C THR A 222 24.50 -9.54 -10.27
N LYS A 223 25.08 -9.47 -9.06
CA LYS A 223 24.57 -10.20 -7.90
C LYS A 223 23.24 -9.63 -7.42
N LYS A 224 23.16 -8.30 -7.28
CA LYS A 224 21.93 -7.65 -6.83
C LYS A 224 20.82 -7.72 -7.88
N VAL A 225 21.18 -7.68 -9.15
CA VAL A 225 20.22 -7.86 -10.26
C VAL A 225 19.60 -9.25 -10.23
N GLU A 226 20.41 -10.30 -10.05
CA GLU A 226 19.88 -11.67 -9.92
C GLU A 226 19.04 -11.83 -8.65
N TYR A 227 19.41 -11.18 -7.54
CA TYR A 227 18.58 -11.13 -6.34
C TYR A 227 17.20 -10.53 -6.62
N VAL A 228 17.13 -9.35 -7.24
CA VAL A 228 15.86 -8.68 -7.59
C VAL A 228 15.04 -9.53 -8.56
N LYS A 229 15.66 -10.14 -9.58
CA LYS A 229 14.97 -11.07 -10.49
C LYS A 229 14.33 -12.24 -9.75
N GLU A 230 15.02 -12.81 -8.76
CA GLU A 230 14.48 -13.90 -7.95
C GLU A 230 13.29 -13.42 -7.09
N LEU A 231 13.37 -12.22 -6.49
CA LEU A 231 12.23 -11.61 -5.79
C LEU A 231 11.01 -11.45 -6.70
N VAL A 232 11.21 -10.96 -7.92
CA VAL A 232 10.15 -10.83 -8.93
C VAL A 232 9.58 -12.19 -9.28
N LYS A 233 10.44 -13.17 -9.61
CA LYS A 233 10.03 -14.51 -10.05
C LYS A 233 9.25 -15.26 -8.98
N ARG A 234 9.75 -15.33 -7.74
CA ARG A 234 9.12 -16.07 -6.64
C ARG A 234 7.75 -15.50 -6.26
N SER A 235 7.53 -14.21 -6.49
CA SER A 235 6.30 -13.51 -6.14
C SER A 235 5.30 -13.38 -7.29
N GLU A 236 5.61 -13.92 -8.47
CA GLU A 236 4.79 -13.75 -9.67
C GLU A 236 3.33 -14.19 -9.48
N HIS A 237 3.11 -15.25 -8.70
CA HIS A 237 1.78 -15.73 -8.38
C HIS A 237 0.91 -14.70 -7.62
N LYS A 238 1.49 -13.65 -7.03
CA LYS A 238 0.76 -12.57 -6.36
C LYS A 238 0.20 -11.54 -7.34
N ARG A 239 0.84 -11.33 -8.50
CA ARG A 239 0.45 -10.34 -9.52
C ARG A 239 -0.43 -10.91 -10.64
N ARG A 240 -0.49 -12.23 -10.78
CA ARG A 240 -1.33 -12.87 -11.81
C ARG A 240 -2.76 -13.07 -11.31
N ALA A 241 -3.70 -12.95 -12.24
CA ALA A 241 -5.06 -13.45 -12.04
C ALA A 241 -5.04 -14.94 -11.67
N LEU A 242 -6.07 -15.39 -10.96
CA LEU A 242 -6.19 -16.80 -10.57
C LEU A 242 -6.15 -17.70 -11.81
N PRO A 243 -5.22 -18.67 -11.88
CA PRO A 243 -5.20 -19.60 -13.00
C PRO A 243 -6.49 -20.43 -12.99
N THR A 244 -7.17 -20.50 -14.13
CA THR A 244 -8.36 -21.34 -14.31
C THR A 244 -8.01 -22.53 -15.18
N PHE A 245 -8.47 -23.72 -14.79
CA PHE A 245 -8.39 -24.88 -15.68
C PHE A 245 -9.23 -24.59 -16.92
N LYS A 246 -8.61 -24.66 -18.10
CA LYS A 246 -9.30 -24.48 -19.38
C LYS A 246 -9.83 -25.83 -19.84
N LYS A 247 -11.14 -26.00 -19.82
CA LYS A 247 -11.81 -27.12 -20.47
C LYS A 247 -11.69 -26.89 -21.99
N LEU A 248 -10.75 -27.59 -22.63
CA LEU A 248 -10.63 -27.66 -24.08
C LEU A 248 -11.87 -28.30 -24.70
#